data_AF-A0A8J4S366-F1
#
_entry.id   AF-A0A8J4S366-F1
#
_cell.length_a   1.000
_cell.length_b   1.000
_cell.length_c   1.000
_cell.angle_alpha   90.00
_cell.angle_beta   90.00
_cell.angle_gamma   90.00
#
_symmetry.space_group_name_H-M   'P 1'
#
loop_
_entity.id
_entity.type
_entity.pdbx_description
1 polymer ?
#
loop_
_entity_poly.entity_id
_entity_poly.type
_entity_poly.pdbx_seq_one_letter_code
_entity_poly.pdbx_strand_id
1 'polypeptide(L)'
;MHAKSKVERNIKFSTNREDVPNGQARRGWKLLADHVNRMDYAMKRRFMLDGLGPEDRAALKKLLITHNEEWWNASPDELKEALA
;
A
#
# COMPACT_ATOMS: atom_id res chain seq x y z
N MET A 1 -10.60 -11.09 11.92
CA MET A 1 -11.88 -10.61 11.35
C MET A 1 -11.61 -9.33 10.56
N HIS A 2 -11.82 -9.32 9.24
CA HIS A 2 -11.70 -8.10 8.43
C HIS A 2 -12.98 -7.28 8.61
N ALA A 3 -12.88 -6.07 9.16
CA ALA A 3 -14.03 -5.16 9.24
C ALA A 3 -14.33 -4.62 7.84
N LYS A 4 -15.33 -5.18 7.16
CA LYS A 4 -15.78 -4.67 5.86
C LYS A 4 -16.25 -3.22 6.03
N SER A 5 -15.64 -2.30 5.28
CA SER A 5 -16.10 -0.91 5.27
C SER A 5 -17.53 -0.81 4.71
N LYS A 6 -18.23 0.32 4.93
CA LYS A 6 -19.59 0.53 4.41
C LYS A 6 -19.68 0.33 2.89
N VAL A 7 -18.60 0.65 2.16
CA VAL A 7 -18.51 0.48 0.70
C VAL A 7 -18.26 -0.97 0.27
N GLU A 8 -17.54 -1.77 1.07
CA GLU A 8 -17.21 -3.17 0.75
C GLU A 8 -18.32 -4.17 1.12
N ARG A 9 -19.30 -3.75 1.93
CA ARG A 9 -20.28 -4.64 2.55
C ARG A 9 -21.14 -5.41 1.55
N ASN A 10 -21.33 -4.88 0.33
CA ASN A 10 -22.12 -5.48 -0.75
C ASN A 10 -21.27 -5.90 -1.96
N ILE A 11 -19.95 -6.05 -1.82
CA ILE A 11 -19.05 -6.48 -2.89
C ILE A 11 -18.71 -7.97 -2.72
N LYS A 12 -18.86 -8.75 -3.80
CA LYS A 12 -18.33 -10.12 -3.87
C LYS A 12 -16.90 -10.06 -4.39
N PHE A 13 -15.95 -10.49 -3.57
CA PHE A 13 -14.52 -10.51 -3.92
C PHE A 13 -14.12 -11.84 -4.54
N SER A 14 -13.38 -11.79 -5.64
CA SER A 14 -12.66 -12.94 -6.20
C SER A 14 -11.15 -12.78 -6.06
N THR A 15 -10.43 -13.90 -6.00
CA THR A 15 -8.96 -13.97 -6.04
C THR A 15 -8.41 -13.91 -7.47
N ASN A 16 -9.23 -14.14 -8.50
CA ASN A 16 -8.81 -14.10 -9.90
C ASN A 16 -9.27 -12.79 -10.55
N ARG A 17 -8.35 -12.08 -11.21
CA ARG A 17 -8.63 -10.77 -11.80
C ARG A 17 -9.62 -10.87 -12.97
N GLU A 18 -9.58 -11.98 -13.68
CA GLU A 18 -10.42 -12.28 -14.85
C GLU A 18 -11.92 -12.40 -14.50
N ASP A 19 -12.25 -12.71 -13.24
CA ASP A 19 -13.65 -12.86 -12.78
C ASP A 19 -14.39 -11.51 -12.68
N VAL A 20 -13.68 -10.39 -12.88
CA VAL A 20 -14.21 -9.02 -12.81
C VAL A 20 -13.99 -8.28 -14.15
N PRO A 21 -14.62 -8.72 -15.25
CA PRO A 21 -14.56 -8.00 -16.51
C PRO A 21 -15.41 -6.71 -16.42
N ASN A 22 -14.79 -5.58 -16.76
CA ASN A 22 -15.39 -4.25 -16.99
C ASN A 22 -16.65 -3.91 -16.17
N GLY A 23 -16.47 -3.62 -14.88
CA GLY A 23 -17.42 -2.79 -14.13
C GLY A 23 -18.74 -3.46 -13.75
N GLN A 24 -18.84 -4.80 -13.72
CA GLN A 24 -20.02 -5.46 -13.14
C GLN A 24 -20.22 -4.96 -11.70
N ALA A 25 -21.33 -4.24 -11.49
CA ALA A 25 -21.66 -3.67 -10.19
C ALA A 25 -21.61 -4.77 -9.13
N ARG A 26 -20.84 -4.52 -8.06
CA ARG A 26 -20.66 -5.40 -6.89
C ARG A 26 -19.72 -6.60 -7.04
N ARG A 27 -18.88 -6.66 -8.08
CA ARG A 27 -17.73 -7.59 -8.11
C ARG A 27 -16.42 -6.82 -7.95
N GLY A 28 -15.57 -7.31 -7.05
CA GLY A 28 -14.24 -6.75 -6.79
C GLY A 28 -13.19 -7.83 -6.88
N TRP A 29 -11.97 -7.46 -7.28
CA TRP A 29 -10.83 -8.35 -7.25
C TRP A 29 -9.92 -7.95 -6.09
N LYS A 30 -9.61 -8.89 -5.19
CA LYS A 30 -8.66 -8.68 -4.09
C LYS A 30 -7.97 -9.99 -3.75
N LEU A 31 -6.64 -9.99 -3.72
CA LEU A 31 -5.84 -11.10 -3.22
C LEU A 31 -5.52 -10.88 -1.73
N LEU A 32 -6.32 -11.50 -0.85
CA LEU A 32 -6.24 -11.25 0.59
C LEU A 32 -4.89 -11.65 1.19
N ALA A 33 -4.31 -12.78 0.73
CA ALA A 33 -3.03 -13.27 1.21
C ALA A 33 -1.91 -12.25 0.95
N ASP A 34 -1.83 -11.73 -0.27
CA ASP A 34 -0.84 -10.72 -0.65
C ASP A 34 -1.02 -9.43 0.15
N HIS A 35 -2.26 -8.95 0.32
CA HIS A 35 -2.52 -7.74 1.10
C HIS A 35 -2.15 -7.90 2.58
N VAL A 36 -2.47 -9.05 3.19
CA VAL A 36 -2.11 -9.35 4.59
C VAL A 36 -0.60 -9.43 4.75
N ASN A 37 0.11 -10.07 3.82
CA ASN A 37 1.57 -10.12 3.83
C ASN A 37 2.20 -8.72 3.74
N ARG A 38 1.67 -7.85 2.88
CA ARG A 38 2.13 -6.46 2.78
C ARG A 38 1.89 -5.68 4.06
N MET A 39 0.77 -5.90 4.75
CA MET A 39 0.53 -5.28 6.07
C MET A 39 1.48 -5.81 7.13
N ASP A 40 1.75 -7.12 7.14
CA ASP A 40 2.73 -7.73 8.04
C ASP A 40 4.13 -7.14 7.82
N TYR A 41 4.56 -6.95 6.57
CA TYR A 41 5.82 -6.28 6.24
C TYR A 41 5.87 -4.83 6.75
N ALA A 42 4.79 -4.07 6.55
CA ALA A 42 4.71 -2.70 7.06
C ALA A 42 4.80 -2.65 8.60
N MET A 43 4.10 -3.54 9.30
CA MET A 43 4.17 -3.64 10.76
C MET A 43 5.57 -4.06 11.25
N LYS A 44 6.28 -4.88 10.47
CA LYS A 44 7.67 -5.28 10.71
C LYS A 44 8.71 -4.24 10.27
N ARG A 45 8.28 -3.00 9.98
CA ARG A 45 9.13 -1.87 9.57
C ARG A 45 9.95 -2.13 8.31
N ARG A 46 9.45 -2.97 7.40
CA ARG A 46 10.06 -3.17 6.09
C ARG A 46 9.50 -2.15 5.10
N PHE A 47 10.38 -1.63 4.25
CA PHE A 47 10.02 -0.66 3.21
C PHE A 47 9.90 -1.39 1.87
N MET A 48 8.70 -1.39 1.28
CA MET A 48 8.47 -1.94 -0.06
C MET A 48 8.34 -0.78 -1.04
N LEU A 49 9.37 -0.55 -1.85
CA LEU A 49 9.40 0.56 -2.82
C LEU A 49 9.44 0.06 -4.27
N ASP A 50 9.38 -1.25 -4.51
CA ASP A 50 9.58 -1.87 -5.83
C ASP A 50 8.62 -1.36 -6.92
N GLY A 51 7.46 -0.82 -6.54
CA GLY A 51 6.47 -0.26 -7.46
C GLY A 51 6.47 1.27 -7.58
N LEU A 52 7.34 1.98 -6.86
CA LEU A 52 7.41 3.45 -6.92
C LEU A 52 8.41 3.89 -7.98
N GLY A 53 7.94 4.71 -8.93
CA GLY A 53 8.79 5.39 -9.89
C GLY A 53 9.66 6.46 -9.22
N PRO A 54 10.65 7.01 -9.94
CA PRO A 54 11.54 8.04 -9.40
C PRO A 54 10.79 9.30 -8.94
N GLU A 55 9.76 9.72 -9.69
CA GLU A 55 8.92 10.86 -9.31
C GLU A 55 8.14 10.61 -8.03
N ASP A 56 7.56 9.42 -7.88
CA ASP A 56 6.79 9.05 -6.69
C ASP A 56 7.67 8.95 -5.45
N ARG A 57 8.92 8.48 -5.58
CA ARG A 57 9.90 8.45 -4.47
C ARG A 57 10.24 9.85 -4.01
N ALA A 58 10.47 10.77 -4.94
CA ALA A 58 10.74 12.16 -4.63
C ALA A 58 9.53 12.83 -3.94
N ALA A 59 8.31 12.55 -4.42
CA ALA A 59 7.08 13.03 -3.81
C ALA A 59 6.88 12.47 -2.39
N LEU A 60 7.15 11.18 -2.18
CA LEU A 60 7.06 10.53 -0.88
C LEU A 60 8.08 11.11 0.12
N LYS A 61 9.33 11.29 -0.30
CA LYS A 61 10.36 11.96 0.52
C LYS A 61 9.92 13.36 0.92
N LYS A 62 9.41 14.15 -0.02
CA LYS A 62 8.89 15.49 0.25
C LYS A 62 7.74 15.45 1.26
N LEU A 63 6.81 14.51 1.11
CA LEU A 63 5.68 14.33 2.02
C LEU A 63 6.14 14.02 3.44
N LEU A 64 7.09 13.08 3.60
CA LEU A 64 7.62 12.68 4.90
C LEU A 64 8.31 13.85 5.63
N ILE A 65 9.15 14.60 4.92
CA ILE A 65 9.84 15.78 5.48
C ILE A 65 8.82 16.87 5.84
N THR A 66 7.87 17.17 4.93
CA THR A 66 6.86 18.21 5.18
C THR A 66 5.97 17.87 6.37
N HIS A 67 5.68 16.57 6.57
CA HIS A 67 4.81 16.13 7.65
C HIS A 67 5.51 16.13 9.01
N ASN A 68 6.73 15.59 9.09
CA ASN A 68 7.53 15.60 10.31
C ASN A 68 9.02 15.42 10.00
N GLU A 69 9.75 16.53 10.01
CA GLU A 69 11.18 16.57 9.72
C GLU A 69 12.02 15.83 10.77
N GLU A 70 11.62 15.89 12.04
CA GLU A 70 12.32 15.20 13.13
C GLU A 70 12.27 13.68 12.94
N TRP A 71 11.12 13.15 12.52
CA TRP A 71 10.95 11.72 12.23
C TRP A 71 11.72 11.30 10.98
N TRP A 72 11.81 12.16 9.96
CA TRP A 72 12.66 11.90 8.80
C TRP A 72 14.13 11.79 9.20
N ASN A 73 14.61 12.70 10.05
CA ASN A 73 15.99 12.68 10.53
C ASN A 73 16.30 11.42 11.35
N ALA A 74 15.35 10.99 12.19
CA ALA A 74 15.44 9.75 12.98
C ALA A 74 15.21 8.46 12.16
N SER A 75 14.82 8.56 10.89
CA SER A 75 14.56 7.38 10.05
C SER A 75 15.86 6.65 9.67
N PRO A 76 15.82 5.31 9.49
CA PRO A 76 16.98 4.52 9.10
C PRO A 76 17.58 4.94 7.76
N ASP A 77 18.88 4.78 7.60
CA ASP A 77 19.59 5.16 6.36
C ASP A 77 19.13 4.33 5.16
N GLU A 78 18.72 3.07 5.36
CA GLU A 78 18.10 2.21 4.34
C GLU A 78 16.90 2.90 3.66
N LEU A 79 16.04 3.57 4.44
CA LEU A 79 14.89 4.29 3.90
C LEU A 79 15.33 5.55 3.13
N LYS A 80 16.34 6.25 3.64
CA LYS A 80 16.86 7.48 3.03
C LYS A 80 17.54 7.19 1.69
N GLU A 81 18.31 6.10 1.61
CA GLU A 81 18.94 5.62 0.39
C GLU A 81 17.91 5.13 -0.63
N ALA A 82 16.88 4.40 -0.19
CA ALA A 82 15.87 3.87 -1.10
C ALA A 82 14.90 4.94 -1.66
N LEU A 83 14.90 6.13 -1.05
CA LEU A 83 14.19 7.34 -1.49
C LEU A 83 15.13 8.43 -2.05
N ALA A 84 16.42 8.13 -2.23
CA ALA A 84 17.42 9.06 -2.75
C ALA A 84 17.25 9.35 -4.25
#